data_AF-A0A5B6X2S9-F1
#
_entry.id   AF-A0A5B6X2S9-F1
#
_cell.length_a   1.000
_cell.length_b   1.000
_cell.length_c   1.000
_cell.angle_alpha   90.00
_cell.angle_beta   90.00
_cell.angle_gamma   90.00
#
_symmetry.space_group_name_H-M   'P 1'
#
loop_
_entity.id
_entity.type
_entity.pdbx_description
1 polymer ?
#
loop_
_entity_poly.entity_id
_entity_poly.type
_entity_poly.pdbx_seq_one_letter_code
_entity_poly.pdbx_strand_id
1 'polypeptide(L)'
;MDHILSGARHCISDDANVLLIAPYTKKEILEALSGMGPMKASGNDGFPIIFFQRCWEIIDDAKMVANRFQKVLKDCIDEAQSAFMPERLISDNVLLAYEILHSFHQKMVWKKGFMALKLDMSKAYDQ
;
A
#
# COMPACT_ATOMS: atom_id res chain seq x y z
N MET A 1 20.64 -14.65 0.25
CA MET A 1 19.25 -14.15 0.04
C MET A 1 19.22 -12.97 -0.92
N ASP A 2 20.38 -12.57 -1.47
CA ASP A 2 20.54 -11.28 -2.15
C ASP A 2 20.11 -11.29 -3.63
N HIS A 3 19.89 -12.48 -4.20
CA HIS A 3 19.47 -12.63 -5.60
C HIS A 3 17.97 -12.38 -5.82
N ILE A 4 17.15 -12.36 -4.77
CA ILE A 4 15.70 -12.10 -4.90
C ILE A 4 15.46 -10.60 -5.11
N LEU A 5 16.29 -9.77 -4.48
CA LEU A 5 16.17 -8.31 -4.55
C LEU A 5 16.84 -7.73 -5.79
N SER A 6 17.60 -8.51 -6.58
CA SER A 6 18.24 -8.01 -7.80
C SER A 6 17.23 -7.61 -8.89
N GLY A 7 15.99 -8.10 -8.82
CA GLY A 7 14.90 -7.68 -9.70
C GLY A 7 14.04 -6.54 -9.13
N ALA A 8 14.24 -6.15 -7.87
CA ALA A 8 13.49 -5.08 -7.24
C ALA A 8 14.14 -3.73 -7.58
N ARG A 9 13.34 -2.81 -8.13
CA ARG A 9 13.81 -1.46 -8.44
C ARG A 9 14.04 -0.68 -7.14
N HIS A 10 15.16 0.02 -7.05
CA HIS A 10 15.38 1.01 -6.00
C HIS A 10 14.43 2.20 -6.24
N CYS A 11 13.39 2.33 -5.42
CA CYS A 11 12.33 3.33 -5.59
C CYS A 11 12.33 4.43 -4.53
N ILE A 12 13.06 4.26 -3.43
CA ILE A 12 13.14 5.26 -2.35
C ILE A 12 14.38 6.12 -2.59
N SER A 13 14.24 7.44 -2.76
CA SER A 13 15.40 8.34 -2.86
C SER A 13 16.04 8.60 -1.49
N ASP A 14 17.28 9.08 -1.48
CA ASP A 14 17.96 9.45 -0.24
C ASP A 14 17.19 10.53 0.54
N ASP A 15 16.63 11.52 -0.16
CA ASP A 15 15.80 12.57 0.43
C ASP A 15 14.51 11.99 1.05
N ALA A 16 13.87 11.03 0.37
CA ALA A 16 12.70 10.34 0.90
C ALA A 16 13.06 9.51 2.15
N ASN A 17 14.23 8.86 2.15
CA ASN A 17 14.71 8.11 3.30
C ASN A 17 14.96 9.04 4.50
N VAL A 18 15.59 10.21 4.28
CA VAL A 18 15.78 11.25 5.33
C VAL A 18 14.43 11.69 5.91
N LEU A 19 13.41 11.88 5.07
CA LEU A 19 12.06 12.25 5.53
C LEU A 19 11.41 11.15 6.36
N LEU A 20 11.57 9.88 5.96
CA LEU A 20 10.98 8.74 6.67
C LEU A 20 11.57 8.57 8.07
N ILE A 21 12.88 8.79 8.24
CA ILE A 21 13.60 8.63 9.51
C ILE A 21 13.58 9.85 10.43
N ALA A 22 13.10 11.01 9.95
CA ALA A 22 13.06 12.25 10.73
C ALA A 22 12.19 12.11 12.00
N PRO A 23 12.38 12.92 13.05
CA PRO A 23 11.44 12.95 14.17
C PRO A 23 10.05 13.47 13.76
N TYR A 24 8.99 13.01 14.41
CA TYR A 24 7.61 13.45 14.15
C TYR A 24 7.36 14.87 14.67
N THR A 25 6.63 15.65 13.88
CA THR A 25 6.18 16.99 14.33
C THR A 25 4.81 16.91 14.99
N LYS A 26 4.55 17.78 15.96
CA LYS A 26 3.23 17.90 16.62
C LYS A 26 2.08 18.07 15.62
N LYS A 27 2.31 18.77 14.52
CA LYS A 27 1.34 18.94 13.45
C LYS A 27 0.99 17.62 12.77
N GLU A 28 2.00 16.84 12.36
CA GLU A 28 1.79 15.52 11.76
C GLU A 28 1.04 14.57 12.70
N ILE A 29 1.33 14.65 14.01
CA ILE A 29 0.66 13.85 15.04
C ILE A 29 -0.83 14.21 15.09
N LEU A 30 -1.16 15.50 15.19
CA LEU A 30 -2.54 15.96 15.25
C LEU A 30 -3.33 15.61 13.97
N GLU A 31 -2.70 15.75 12.80
CA GLU A 31 -3.31 15.34 11.53
C GLU A 31 -3.59 13.84 11.48
N ALA A 32 -2.62 13.01 11.92
CA ALA A 32 -2.77 11.56 11.98
C ALA A 32 -3.94 11.13 12.90
N LEU A 33 -4.00 11.73 14.10
CA LEU A 33 -5.03 11.46 15.10
C LEU A 33 -6.41 11.95 14.68
N SER A 34 -6.50 13.09 13.97
CA SER A 34 -7.77 13.62 13.44
C SER A 34 -8.38 12.69 12.39
N GLY A 35 -7.55 11.98 11.62
CA GLY A 35 -7.99 10.97 10.65
C GLY A 35 -8.47 9.67 11.29
N MET A 36 -8.23 9.47 12.59
CA MET A 36 -8.78 8.34 13.34
C MET A 36 -10.16 8.73 13.86
N GLY A 37 -11.22 8.30 13.16
CA GLY A 37 -12.59 8.52 13.63
C GLY A 37 -12.78 8.09 15.09
N PRO A 38 -13.44 8.90 15.95
CA PRO A 38 -13.45 8.71 17.40
C PRO A 38 -14.20 7.45 17.87
N MET A 39 -15.02 6.84 17.01
CA MET A 39 -15.84 5.65 17.28
C MET A 39 -15.38 4.39 16.53
N LYS A 40 -14.14 4.35 16.04
CA LYS A 40 -13.61 3.06 15.54
C LYS A 40 -13.52 2.07 16.70
N ALA A 41 -13.76 0.80 16.41
CA ALA A 41 -13.70 -0.28 17.39
C ALA A 41 -12.35 -0.28 18.13
N SER A 42 -12.37 -0.53 19.44
CA SER A 42 -11.13 -0.66 20.21
C SER A 42 -10.33 -1.86 19.70
N GLY A 43 -9.01 -1.77 19.82
CA GLY A 43 -8.16 -2.92 19.58
C GLY A 43 -8.35 -4.01 20.64
N ASN A 44 -7.51 -5.04 20.56
CA ASN A 44 -7.43 -6.11 21.56
C ASN A 44 -7.06 -5.60 22.97
N ASP A 45 -6.60 -4.35 23.07
CA ASP A 45 -6.26 -3.65 24.31
C ASP A 45 -7.47 -3.04 25.04
N GLY A 46 -8.64 -2.99 24.39
CA GLY A 46 -9.88 -2.45 24.97
C GLY A 46 -9.91 -0.92 25.10
N PHE A 47 -8.90 -0.20 24.60
CA PHE A 47 -8.88 1.26 24.68
C PHE A 47 -9.59 1.89 23.47
N PRO A 48 -10.51 2.84 23.69
CA PRO A 48 -11.15 3.58 22.60
C PRO A 48 -10.15 4.53 21.92
N ILE A 49 -10.34 4.83 20.64
CA ILE A 49 -9.46 5.75 19.87
C ILE A 49 -9.22 7.10 20.56
N ILE A 50 -10.22 7.60 21.30
CA ILE A 50 -10.10 8.86 22.05
C ILE A 50 -8.98 8.84 23.12
N PHE A 51 -8.64 7.67 23.65
CA PHE A 51 -7.52 7.50 24.57
C PHE A 51 -6.19 7.86 23.87
N PHE A 52 -5.97 7.30 22.68
CA PHE A 52 -4.79 7.57 21.86
C PHE A 52 -4.72 9.04 21.42
N GLN A 53 -5.86 9.65 21.11
CA GLN A 53 -5.93 11.09 20.82
C GLN A 53 -5.56 11.98 22.01
N ARG A 54 -5.80 11.53 23.24
CA ARG A 54 -5.51 12.27 24.47
C ARG A 54 -4.07 12.05 24.97
N CYS A 55 -3.55 10.83 24.78
CA CYS A 55 -2.27 10.37 25.33
C CYS A 55 -1.15 10.27 24.29
N TRP A 56 -1.29 10.95 23.14
CA TRP A 56 -0.34 10.88 22.03
C TRP A 56 1.09 11.27 22.38
N GLU A 57 1.30 12.08 23.43
CA GLU A 57 2.65 12.50 23.88
C GLU A 57 3.50 11.32 24.39
N ILE A 58 2.88 10.18 24.66
CA ILE A 58 3.52 9.00 25.28
C ILE A 58 3.52 7.79 24.31
N ILE A 59 2.76 7.86 23.20
CA ILE A 59 2.49 6.71 22.33
C ILE A 59 3.19 6.91 20.98
N ASP A 60 4.02 5.95 20.60
CA ASP A 60 4.59 5.84 19.25
C ASP A 60 3.59 5.07 18.36
N ASP A 61 2.99 5.75 17.37
CA ASP A 61 1.80 5.27 16.66
C ASP A 61 2.14 4.88 15.21
N ALA A 62 1.81 3.63 14.84
CA ALA A 62 1.94 3.10 13.48
C ALA A 62 1.22 3.95 12.42
N LYS A 63 0.20 4.73 12.81
CA LYS A 63 -0.49 5.65 11.90
C LYS A 63 0.41 6.78 11.40
N MET A 64 1.36 7.23 12.21
CA MET A 64 2.33 8.24 11.81
C MET A 64 3.25 7.72 10.70
N VAL A 65 3.75 6.50 10.91
CA VAL A 65 4.56 5.77 9.94
C VAL A 65 3.78 5.63 8.64
N ALA A 66 2.53 5.15 8.69
CA ALA A 66 1.69 4.97 7.52
C ALA A 66 1.47 6.28 6.72
N ASN A 67 1.23 7.39 7.41
CA ASN A 67 1.04 8.70 6.78
C ASN A 67 2.31 9.22 6.08
N ARG A 68 3.50 8.93 6.63
CA ARG A 68 4.76 9.28 5.96
C ARG A 68 5.06 8.37 4.78
N PHE A 69 4.87 7.07 4.97
CA PHE A 69 5.01 6.10 3.89
C PHE A 69 4.09 6.44 2.72
N GLN A 70 2.85 6.88 2.96
CA GLN A 70 1.93 7.31 1.90
C GLN A 70 2.52 8.41 0.99
N LYS A 71 3.39 9.28 1.51
CA LYS A 71 4.04 10.35 0.72
C LYS A 71 5.06 9.78 -0.27
N VAL A 72 5.76 8.71 0.11
CA VAL A 72 6.82 8.07 -0.68
C VAL A 72 6.29 6.90 -1.52
N LEU A 73 5.20 6.27 -1.08
CA LEU A 73 4.66 5.06 -1.70
C LEU A 73 4.33 5.28 -3.19
N LYS A 74 3.92 6.50 -3.56
CA LYS A 74 3.63 6.87 -4.95
C LYS A 74 4.80 6.62 -5.89
N ASP A 75 6.04 6.80 -5.41
CA ASP A 75 7.26 6.60 -6.20
C ASP A 75 7.65 5.12 -6.27
N CYS A 76 7.09 4.29 -5.39
CA CYS A 76 7.35 2.86 -5.27
C CYS A 76 6.25 1.96 -5.85
N ILE A 77 5.08 2.51 -6.17
CA ILE A 77 3.95 1.77 -6.70
C ILE A 77 4.00 1.75 -8.23
N ASP A 78 3.92 0.55 -8.80
CA ASP A 78 3.82 0.38 -10.24
C ASP A 78 2.45 0.85 -10.77
N GLU A 79 2.42 1.30 -12.04
CA GLU A 79 1.17 1.68 -12.72
C GLU A 79 0.18 0.51 -12.77
N ALA A 80 0.65 -0.73 -12.83
CA ALA A 80 -0.19 -1.92 -12.86
C ALA A 80 -0.85 -2.27 -11.50
N GLN A 81 -0.45 -1.62 -10.40
CA GLN A 81 -0.98 -1.94 -9.06
C GLN A 81 -2.24 -1.12 -8.74
N SER A 82 -3.43 -1.62 -9.09
CA SER A 82 -4.67 -0.88 -8.87
C SER A 82 -5.31 -1.09 -7.48
N ALA A 83 -4.96 -2.16 -6.76
CA ALA A 83 -5.58 -2.46 -5.47
C ALA A 83 -5.08 -1.53 -4.37
N PHE A 84 -5.99 -1.16 -3.45
CA PHE A 84 -5.72 -0.30 -2.28
C PHE A 84 -5.15 1.08 -2.60
N MET A 85 -5.25 1.53 -3.86
CA MET A 85 -4.83 2.85 -4.29
C MET A 85 -6.02 3.80 -4.34
N PRO A 86 -5.95 4.98 -3.68
CA PRO A 86 -6.96 6.00 -3.90
C PRO A 86 -6.99 6.37 -5.39
N GLU A 87 -8.17 6.63 -5.92
CA GLU A 87 -8.41 6.99 -7.34
C GLU A 87 -8.26 5.83 -8.36
N ARG A 88 -7.85 4.62 -7.95
CA ARG A 88 -7.86 3.43 -8.83
C ARG A 88 -9.03 2.52 -8.45
N LEU A 89 -9.83 2.12 -9.44
CA LEU A 89 -11.01 1.29 -9.18
C LEU A 89 -10.71 -0.17 -9.49
N ILE A 90 -11.28 -1.07 -8.69
CA ILE A 90 -11.14 -2.51 -8.93
C ILE A 90 -11.72 -2.94 -10.30
N SER A 91 -12.67 -2.17 -10.82
CA SER A 91 -13.24 -2.35 -12.15
C SER A 91 -12.22 -2.21 -13.27
N ASP A 92 -11.19 -1.39 -13.09
CA ASP A 92 -10.17 -1.13 -14.12
C ASP A 92 -9.37 -2.41 -14.39
N ASN A 93 -9.06 -3.17 -13.34
CA ASN A 93 -8.40 -4.47 -13.47
C ASN A 93 -9.28 -5.51 -14.17
N VAL A 94 -10.59 -5.47 -13.95
CA VAL A 94 -11.53 -6.37 -14.63
C VAL A 94 -11.58 -6.06 -16.13
N LEU A 95 -11.63 -4.78 -16.49
CA LEU A 95 -11.62 -4.33 -17.88
C LEU A 95 -10.30 -4.72 -18.57
N LEU A 96 -9.16 -4.44 -17.94
CA LEU A 96 -7.84 -4.80 -18.46
C LEU A 96 -7.71 -6.33 -18.68
N ALA A 97 -8.19 -7.14 -17.74
CA ALA A 97 -8.20 -8.59 -17.89
C ALA A 97 -9.05 -9.03 -19.08
N TYR A 98 -10.19 -8.38 -19.32
CA TYR A 98 -11.06 -8.66 -20.46
C TYR A 98 -10.37 -8.32 -21.79
N GLU A 99 -9.67 -7.19 -21.87
CA GLU A 99 -8.88 -6.78 -23.05
C GLU A 99 -7.74 -7.78 -23.37
N ILE A 100 -7.07 -8.27 -22.32
CA ILE A 100 -6.01 -9.29 -22.45
C ILE A 100 -6.60 -10.60 -23.00
N LEU A 101 -7.70 -11.08 -22.41
CA LEU A 101 -8.38 -12.30 -22.86
C LEU A 101 -8.90 -12.17 -24.29
N HIS A 102 -9.47 -11.02 -24.63
CA HIS A 102 -9.94 -10.74 -25.98
C HIS A 102 -8.78 -10.75 -26.99
N SER A 103 -7.65 -10.13 -26.62
CA SER A 103 -6.43 -10.15 -27.42
C SER A 103 -5.89 -11.57 -27.64
N PHE A 104 -6.01 -12.45 -26.63
CA PHE A 104 -5.65 -13.85 -26.78
C PHE A 104 -6.54 -14.52 -27.82
N HIS A 105 -7.86 -14.37 -27.70
CA HIS A 105 -8.81 -14.95 -28.66
C HIS A 105 -8.56 -14.51 -30.11
N GLN A 106 -8.22 -13.24 -30.35
CA GLN A 106 -7.97 -12.73 -31.70
C GLN A 106 -6.60 -13.13 -32.28
N LYS A 107 -5.57 -13.26 -31.44
CA LYS A 107 -4.18 -13.50 -31.89
C LYS A 107 -3.77 -14.98 -31.91
N MET A 108 -4.60 -15.88 -31.37
CA MET A 108 -4.42 -17.35 -31.41
C MET A 108 -4.50 -17.97 -32.81
N VAL A 109 -4.64 -17.16 -33.86
CA VAL A 109 -4.51 -17.57 -35.28
C VAL A 109 -3.04 -17.72 -35.71
N TRP A 110 -2.08 -17.11 -34.99
CA TRP A 110 -0.66 -17.13 -35.33
C TRP A 110 0.14 -17.99 -34.33
N LYS A 111 1.14 -18.73 -34.81
CA LYS A 111 1.83 -19.88 -34.18
C LYS A 111 2.55 -19.65 -32.82
N LYS A 112 2.32 -18.53 -32.11
CA LYS A 112 2.82 -18.25 -30.75
C LYS A 112 1.64 -18.16 -29.78
N GLY A 113 1.49 -19.16 -28.91
CA GLY A 113 0.44 -19.16 -27.89
C GLY A 113 0.72 -18.15 -26.78
N PHE A 114 -0.34 -17.50 -26.28
CA PHE A 114 -0.28 -16.64 -25.10
C PHE A 114 -0.61 -17.44 -23.84
N MET A 115 0.03 -17.11 -22.72
CA MET A 115 -0.19 -17.75 -21.43
C MET A 115 -0.50 -16.67 -20.38
N ALA A 116 -1.53 -16.90 -19.58
CA ALA A 116 -1.78 -16.13 -18.36
C ALA A 116 -1.29 -16.93 -17.16
N LEU A 117 -0.54 -16.28 -16.27
CA LEU A 117 -0.08 -16.88 -15.02
C LEU A 117 -0.82 -16.20 -13.87
N LYS A 118 -1.63 -16.96 -13.13
CA LYS A 118 -2.27 -16.49 -11.90
C LYS A 118 -1.40 -16.90 -10.72
N LEU A 119 -0.86 -15.92 -10.02
CA LEU A 119 -0.15 -16.11 -8.76
C LEU A 119 -1.08 -15.76 -7.62
N ASP A 120 -1.18 -16.64 -6.63
CA ASP A 120 -1.97 -16.43 -5.42
C ASP A 120 -1.07 -16.66 -4.21
N MET A 121 -1.19 -15.79 -3.22
CA MET A 121 -0.35 -15.81 -2.02
C MET A 121 -1.20 -16.23 -0.83
N SER A 122 -0.63 -17.00 0.10
CA SER A 122 -1.23 -17.18 1.41
C SER A 122 -1.48 -15.82 2.07
N LYS A 123 -2.44 -15.75 3.00
CA LYS A 123 -2.82 -14.51 3.67
C LYS A 123 -1.58 -13.71 4.12
N ALA A 124 -1.39 -12.55 3.50
CA ALA A 124 -0.16 -11.78 3.59
C ALA A 124 0.13 -11.22 5.01
N TYR A 125 -0.85 -11.25 5.90
CA TYR A 125 -0.77 -10.68 7.25
C TYR A 125 -0.91 -11.73 8.37
N ASP A 126 -1.10 -13.02 8.06
CA ASP A 126 -1.31 -14.09 9.06
C ASP A 126 0.02 -14.72 9.57
N GLN A 127 1.11 -13.93 9.62
CA GLN A 127 2.45 -14.42 9.92
C GLN A 127 2.73 -14.56 11.42
#